data_AF-A0A6B1HJA2-F1
#
_entry.id   AF-A0A6B1HJA2-F1
#
_cell.length_a   1.000
_cell.length_b   1.000
_cell.length_c   1.000
_cell.angle_alpha   90.00
_cell.angle_beta   90.00
_cell.angle_gamma   90.00
#
_symmetry.space_group_name_H-M   'P 1'
#
loop_
_entity.id
_entity.type
_entity.pdbx_description
1 polymer ?
#
loop_
_entity_poly.entity_id
_entity_poly.type
_entity_poly.pdbx_seq_one_letter_code
_entity_poly.pdbx_strand_id
1 'polypeptide(L)' 'MELGIKPFTHGLHDLGDHSYAWVQPDGGWGWSNAGLVVDGEESLLIDTLFDLKLTREMLTGMRAAEPMATRAFNKL' A
#
# COMPACT_ATOMS: atom_id res chain seq x y z
N MET A 1 -9.29 23.99 16.94
CA MET A 1 -8.72 22.64 17.18
C MET A 1 -8.28 22.12 15.82
N GLU A 2 -7.02 22.33 15.46
CA GLU A 2 -6.43 21.59 14.35
C GLU A 2 -6.26 20.15 14.83
N LEU A 3 -7.17 19.26 14.43
CA LEU A 3 -6.85 17.84 14.40
C LEU A 3 -5.56 17.78 13.57
N GLY A 4 -4.48 17.23 14.13
CA GLY A 4 -3.13 17.23 13.55
C GLY A 4 -3.03 16.41 12.26
N ILE A 5 -3.73 16.84 11.21
CA ILE A 5 -3.68 16.28 9.86
C ILE A 5 -2.32 16.67 9.30
N LYS A 6 -1.38 15.73 9.35
CA LYS A 6 -0.16 15.86 8.54
C LYS A 6 -0.55 15.70 7.07
N PRO A 7 -0.04 16.53 6.16
CA PRO A 7 -0.25 16.30 4.74
C PRO A 7 0.37 14.97 4.34
N PHE A 8 -0.41 14.11 3.68
CA PHE A 8 0.04 12.85 3.13
C PHE A 8 -0.36 12.78 1.65
N THR A 9 0.52 12.23 0.82
CA THR A 9 0.29 12.04 -0.61
C THR A 9 -0.33 10.67 -0.86
N HIS A 10 -1.17 10.58 -1.90
CA HIS A 10 -1.66 9.29 -2.37
C HIS A 10 -0.48 8.40 -2.81
N GLY A 11 -0.54 7.11 -2.50
CA GLY A 11 0.37 6.10 -3.04
C GLY A 11 1.24 5.41 -1.99
N LEU A 12 2.34 4.81 -2.45
CA LEU A 12 3.25 4.03 -1.61
C LEU A 12 4.23 4.93 -0.85
N HIS A 13 4.35 4.69 0.45
CA HIS A 13 5.32 5.31 1.34
C HIS A 13 6.21 4.21 1.93
N ASP A 14 7.53 4.42 1.84
CA ASP A 14 8.54 3.59 2.51
C ASP A 14 8.64 3.99 3.99
N LEU A 15 8.48 3.04 4.88
CA LEU A 15 8.56 3.23 6.33
C LEU A 15 9.90 2.76 6.92
N GLY A 16 10.79 2.20 6.09
CA GLY A 16 12.02 1.53 6.51
C GLY A 16 11.83 0.03 6.76
N ASP A 17 12.95 -0.70 6.86
CA ASP A 17 13.00 -2.13 7.19
C ASP A 17 11.99 -2.99 6.41
N HIS A 18 11.97 -2.81 5.09
CA HIS A 18 11.10 -3.57 4.17
C HIS A 18 9.60 -3.49 4.53
N SER A 19 9.19 -2.37 5.14
CA SER A 19 7.81 -2.08 5.53
C SER A 19 7.29 -0.85 4.78
N TYR A 20 6.08 -0.97 4.22
CA TYR A 20 5.49 0.06 3.37
C TYR A 20 4.02 0.31 3.73
N ALA A 21 3.57 1.55 3.51
CA ALA A 21 2.17 1.93 3.61
C ALA A 21 1.66 2.48 2.27
N TRP A 22 0.53 1.94 1.80
CA TRP A 22 -0.26 2.55 0.74
C TRP A 22 -1.30 3.48 1.37
N VAL A 23 -1.26 4.76 1.02
CA VAL A 23 -2.10 5.79 1.63
C VAL A 23 -3.13 6.34 0.63
N GLN A 24 -4.41 6.35 1.02
CA GLN A 24 -5.52 6.91 0.23
C GLN A 24 -6.15 8.14 0.89
N PRO A 25 -5.70 9.37 0.57
CA PRO A 25 -6.39 10.59 0.99
C PRO A 25 -7.76 10.75 0.34
N ASP A 26 -8.72 11.40 0.99
CA ASP A 26 -8.67 12.09 2.30
C ASP A 26 -9.25 11.26 3.46
N GLY A 27 -9.64 10.01 3.24
CA GLY A 27 -10.14 9.11 4.28
C GLY A 27 -11.67 9.08 4.46
N GLY A 28 -12.44 9.47 3.44
CA GLY A 28 -13.89 9.25 3.42
C GLY A 28 -14.30 7.78 3.55
N TRP A 29 -15.61 7.52 3.66
CA TRP A 29 -16.11 6.15 3.84
C TRP A 29 -15.76 5.24 2.65
N GLY A 30 -15.14 4.09 2.93
CA GLY A 30 -14.65 3.14 1.92
C GLY A 30 -13.17 3.33 1.54
N TRP A 31 -12.53 4.45 1.87
CA TRP A 31 -11.10 4.64 1.62
C TRP A 31 -10.28 4.02 2.76
N SER A 32 -9.70 2.83 2.51
CA SER A 32 -8.73 2.21 3.42
C SER A 32 -7.30 2.47 2.96
N ASN A 33 -6.35 2.40 3.89
CA ASN A 33 -4.95 2.23 3.56
C ASN A 33 -4.65 0.73 3.38
N ALA A 34 -3.42 0.41 2.99
CA ALA A 34 -2.91 -0.95 3.00
C ALA A 34 -1.44 -0.98 3.44
N GLY A 35 -0.95 -2.15 3.83
CA GLY A 35 0.43 -2.35 4.25
C GLY A 35 1.10 -3.47 3.47
N LEU A 36 2.40 -3.34 3.25
CA LEU A 36 3.26 -4.43 2.77
C LEU A 36 4.42 -4.61 3.76
N VAL A 37 4.65 -5.84 4.19
CA VAL A 37 5.86 -6.24 4.92
C VAL A 37 6.56 -7.32 4.10
N VAL A 38 7.87 -7.18 3.92
CA VAL A 38 8.70 -8.13 3.17
C VAL A 38 9.78 -8.73 4.07
N ASP A 39 9.99 -10.03 3.92
CA ASP A 39 11.12 -10.77 4.50
C ASP A 39 11.70 -11.70 3.42
N GLY A 40 12.89 -11.37 2.93
CA GLY A 40 13.51 -12.04 1.78
C GLY A 40 12.64 -11.97 0.52
N GLU A 41 12.20 -13.13 0.02
CA GLU A 41 11.33 -13.24 -1.16
C GLU A 41 9.86 -13.46 -0.79
N GLU A 42 9.48 -13.28 0.48
CA GLU A 42 8.11 -13.45 0.95
C GLU A 42 7.47 -12.10 1.26
N SER A 43 6.16 -12.01 1.01
CA SER A 43 5.38 -10.79 1.21
C SER A 43 4.16 -11.05 2.08
N LEU A 44 3.92 -10.18 3.07
CA LEU A 44 2.65 -10.08 3.78
C LEU A 44 1.93 -8.81 3.33
N LEU A 45 0.80 -8.98 2.64
CA LEU A 45 -0.10 -7.90 2.26
C LEU A 45 -1.19 -7.73 3.34
N ILE A 46 -1.39 -6.50 3.79
CA ILE A 46 -2.37 -6.12 4.82
C ILE A 46 -3.40 -5.19 4.16
N ASP A 47 -4.68 -5.56 4.24
CA ASP A 47 -5.82 -4.91 3.55
C ASP A 47 -5.69 -4.86 2.01
N THR A 48 -6.82 -4.81 1.30
CA THR A 48 -6.85 -4.88 -0.18
C THR A 48 -7.65 -3.77 -0.84
N LEU A 49 -7.96 -2.70 -0.10
CA LEU A 49 -8.75 -1.56 -0.57
C LEU A 49 -10.19 -1.95 -0.95
N PHE A 50 -10.97 -0.96 -1.40
CA PHE A 50 -12.41 -1.10 -1.63
C PHE A 50 -12.78 -1.80 -2.93
N ASP A 51 -12.02 -1.56 -4.01
CA ASP A 51 -12.32 -2.10 -5.34
C ASP A 51 -11.06 -2.59 -6.07
N LEU A 52 -11.30 -3.38 -7.13
CA LEU A 52 -10.23 -4.01 -7.92
C LEU A 52 -9.31 -3.02 -8.63
N LYS A 53 -9.79 -1.83 -9.00
CA LYS A 53 -8.97 -0.81 -9.67
C LYS A 53 -7.97 -0.24 -8.68
N LEU A 54 -8.43 0.11 -7.48
CA LEU A 54 -7.59 0.57 -6.39
C LEU A 54 -6.59 -0.50 -6.00
N THR A 55 -7.03 -1.76 -5.81
CA THR A 55 -6.12 -2.87 -5.51
C THR A 55 -5.03 -3.00 -6.57
N ARG A 56 -5.37 -2.92 -7.86
CA ARG A 56 -4.41 -3.05 -8.97
C ARG A 56 -3.36 -1.93 -8.97
N GLU A 57 -3.77 -0.70 -8.68
CA GLU A 57 -2.86 0.44 -8.58
C GLU A 57 -1.88 0.24 -7.41
N MET A 58 -2.39 -0.13 -6.24
CA MET A 58 -1.58 -0.46 -5.06
C MET A 58 -0.57 -1.57 -5.34
N LEU A 59 -1.02 -2.69 -5.91
CA LEU A 59 -0.14 -3.82 -6.25
C LEU A 59 0.95 -3.43 -7.25
N THR A 60 0.64 -2.53 -8.19
CA THR A 60 1.62 -2.02 -9.15
C THR A 60 2.72 -1.22 -8.44
N GLY A 61 2.34 -0.34 -7.51
CA GLY A 61 3.31 0.41 -6.70
C GLY A 61 4.16 -0.50 -5.80
N MET A 62 3.52 -1.42 -5.08
CA MET A 62 4.20 -2.40 -4.23
C MET A 62 5.17 -3.28 -5.01
N ARG A 63 4.81 -3.68 -6.23
CA ARG A 63 5.68 -4.48 -7.10
C ARG A 63 6.89 -3.74 -7.63
N ALA A 64 6.77 -2.43 -7.84
CA ALA A 64 7.90 -1.60 -8.21
C ALA A 64 8.93 -1.49 -7.07
N ALA A 65 8.47 -1.47 -5.81
CA ALA A 65 9.34 -1.41 -4.64
C ALA A 65 10.03 -2.75 -4.35
N GLU A 66 9.30 -3.87 -4.37
CA GLU A 66 9.78 -5.17 -3.92
C GLU A 66 9.52 -6.30 -4.94
N PRO A 67 10.16 -6.28 -6.13
CA PRO A 67 9.76 -7.11 -7.27
C PRO A 67 9.88 -8.63 -7.05
N MET A 68 10.80 -9.08 -6.19
CA MET A 68 10.99 -10.50 -5.89
C MET A 68 9.95 -11.02 -4.90
N ALA A 69 9.71 -10.27 -3.82
CA ALA A 69 8.72 -10.62 -2.81
C ALA A 69 7.29 -10.54 -3.34
N THR A 70 7.05 -9.62 -4.28
CA THR A 70 5.71 -9.38 -4.87
C THR A 70 5.51 -10.03 -6.24
N ARG A 71 6.31 -11.05 -6.60
CA ARG A 71 6.22 -11.73 -7.91
C ARG A 71 4.81 -12.24 -8.25
N ALA A 72 3.98 -12.51 -7.24
CA ALA A 72 2.59 -12.95 -7.38
C ALA A 72 1.56 -11.82 -7.58
N PHE A 73 1.96 -10.54 -7.47
CA PHE A 73 1.07 -9.36 -7.53
C PHE A 73 0.72 -8.96 -8.98
N ASN A 74 0.59 -9.95 -9.87
CA ASN A 74 0.22 -9.80 -11.28
C ASN A 74 -1.06 -10.58 -11.62
N LYS A 75 -1.78 -11.08 -10.60
CA LYS A 75 -2.90 -12.04 -10.74
C LYS A 75 -4.29 -11.42 -10.73
N LEU A 76 -4.41 -10.10 -10.64
CA LEU A 76 -5.68 -9.40 -10.76
C LEU A 76 -5.85 -8.87 -12.17
#